data_AF-A0A954ZQ36-F1
#
_entry.id   AF-A0A954ZQ36-F1
#
_cell.length_a   1.000
_cell.length_b   1.000
_cell.length_c   1.000
_cell.angle_alpha   90.00
_cell.angle_beta   90.00
_cell.angle_gamma   90.00
#
_symmetry.space_group_name_H-M   'P 1'
#
loop_
_entity.id
_entity.type
_entity.pdbx_description
1 polymer ?
#
loop_
_entity_poly.entity_id
_entity_poly.type
_entity_poly.pdbx_seq_one_letter_code
_entity_poly.pdbx_strand_id
1 'polypeptide(L)'
;VGEVRDGTSRTIAFVIASPDRAVPWTKPEDINFDPANPTNGLGDADGQMYFAFADGGVMRVSESVDPTAVNAAATRSGGETVDMSVFR
;
A
#
# COMPACT_ATOMS: atom_id res chain seq x y z
N VAL A 1 17.22 11.18 -13.77
CA VAL A 1 16.79 10.77 -12.41
C VAL A 1 15.29 10.50 -12.50
N GLY A 2 14.83 9.32 -12.13
CA GLY A 2 13.40 8.97 -12.17
C GLY A 2 12.59 9.74 -11.10
N GLU A 3 11.29 9.87 -11.32
CA GLU A 3 10.38 10.58 -10.40
C GLU A 3 10.05 9.78 -9.12
N VAL A 4 10.29 8.46 -9.14
CA VAL A 4 10.23 7.56 -7.98
C VAL A 4 11.64 7.33 -7.48
N ARG A 5 12.04 8.05 -6.42
CA ARG A 5 13.43 8.05 -5.92
C ARG A 5 13.76 6.84 -5.07
N ASP A 6 12.75 6.26 -4.40
CA ASP A 6 12.93 5.09 -3.53
C ASP A 6 12.95 3.77 -4.32
N GLY A 7 12.67 3.85 -5.63
CA GLY A 7 12.64 2.75 -6.57
C GLY A 7 11.24 2.17 -6.78
N THR A 8 10.92 1.82 -8.03
CA THR A 8 9.57 1.34 -8.40
C THR A 8 9.18 0.04 -7.71
N SER A 9 10.15 -0.82 -7.39
CA SER A 9 9.91 -2.09 -6.69
C SER A 9 9.66 -1.92 -5.20
N ARG A 10 9.89 -0.74 -4.61
CA ARG A 10 9.68 -0.46 -3.18
C ARG A 10 8.55 0.51 -2.90
N THR A 11 7.95 1.08 -3.95
CA THR A 11 6.83 2.02 -3.83
C THR A 11 5.53 1.30 -4.17
N ILE A 12 4.59 1.30 -3.23
CA ILE A 12 3.23 0.78 -3.42
C ILE A 12 2.50 1.73 -4.37
N ALA A 13 1.93 1.18 -5.43
CA ALA A 13 1.15 1.91 -6.42
C ALA A 13 -0.36 1.63 -6.30
N PHE A 14 -0.73 0.40 -5.94
CA PHE A 14 -2.14 0.02 -5.74
C PHE A 14 -2.31 -0.87 -4.52
N VAL A 15 -3.49 -0.72 -3.90
CA VAL A 15 -3.94 -1.49 -2.75
C VAL A 15 -5.40 -1.90 -2.99
N ILE A 16 -5.84 -2.96 -2.32
CA ILE A 16 -7.26 -3.31 -2.29
C ILE A 16 -7.92 -2.55 -1.14
N ALA A 17 -8.95 -1.77 -1.46
CA ALA A 17 -9.79 -1.13 -0.47
C ALA A 17 -10.77 -2.14 0.13
N SER A 18 -10.94 -2.08 1.45
CA SER A 18 -11.87 -2.95 2.16
C SER A 18 -13.32 -2.74 1.68
N PRO A 19 -14.20 -3.77 1.74
CA PRO A 19 -15.56 -3.68 1.22
C PRO A 19 -16.38 -2.54 1.85
N ASP A 20 -16.11 -2.16 3.09
CA ASP A 20 -16.72 -1.03 3.80
C ASP A 20 -16.27 0.34 3.26
N ARG A 21 -15.12 0.40 2.58
CA ARG A 21 -14.59 1.58 1.89
C ARG A 21 -14.65 1.46 0.38
N ALA A 22 -15.29 0.42 -0.14
CA ALA A 22 -15.51 0.26 -1.56
C ALA A 22 -16.53 1.30 -2.04
N VAL A 23 -16.02 2.39 -2.60
CA VAL A 23 -16.85 3.45 -3.17
C VAL A 23 -17.47 2.97 -4.47
N PRO A 24 -18.72 3.36 -4.79
CA PRO A 24 -19.31 3.05 -6.09
C PRO A 24 -18.41 3.60 -7.20
N TRP A 25 -17.97 2.75 -8.12
CA TRP A 25 -17.07 3.14 -9.24
C TRP A 25 -17.53 4.40 -10.00
N THR A 26 -18.84 4.65 -10.08
CA THR A 26 -19.42 5.83 -10.76
C THR A 26 -19.30 7.14 -9.98
N LYS A 27 -18.79 7.09 -8.74
CA LYS A 27 -18.59 8.24 -7.87
C LYS A 27 -17.20 8.09 -7.22
N PRO A 28 -16.15 8.61 -7.85
CA PRO A 28 -14.81 8.57 -7.26
C PRO A 28 -14.85 9.32 -5.94
N GLU A 29 -14.49 8.62 -4.88
CA GLU A 29 -14.30 9.18 -3.55
C GLU A 29 -12.95 8.65 -3.06
N ASP A 30 -12.10 9.56 -2.60
CA ASP A 30 -10.73 9.24 -2.23
C ASP A 30 -10.70 8.54 -0.86
N ILE A 31 -9.87 7.51 -0.76
CA ILE A 31 -9.51 6.94 0.53
C ILE A 31 -8.47 7.87 1.14
N ASN A 32 -8.82 8.50 2.26
CA ASN A 32 -7.86 9.29 3.02
C ASN A 32 -6.78 8.36 3.60
N PHE A 33 -5.56 8.51 3.10
CA PHE A 33 -4.39 7.85 3.65
C PHE A 33 -4.00 8.50 4.99
N ASP A 34 -3.99 7.72 6.06
CA ASP A 34 -3.52 8.13 7.39
C ASP A 34 -2.14 7.51 7.66
N PRO A 35 -1.05 8.30 7.67
CA PRO A 35 0.29 7.80 7.97
C PRO A 35 0.42 7.15 9.35
N ALA A 36 -0.46 7.47 10.30
CA ALA A 36 -0.48 6.84 11.62
C ALA A 36 -1.13 5.45 11.61
N ASN A 37 -2.01 5.18 10.63
CA ASN A 37 -2.71 3.91 10.45
C ASN A 37 -2.77 3.52 8.96
N PRO A 38 -1.61 3.25 8.32
CA PRO A 38 -1.48 3.14 6.86
C PRO A 38 -2.17 1.90 6.26
N THR A 39 -2.56 0.93 7.08
CA THR A 39 -3.31 -0.28 6.67
C THR A 39 -4.82 -0.15 6.87
N ASN A 40 -5.30 0.94 7.47
CA ASN A 40 -6.69 1.11 7.84
C ASN A 40 -7.61 1.19 6.60
N GLY A 41 -8.56 0.26 6.50
CA GLY A 41 -9.48 0.17 5.37
C GLY A 41 -8.86 -0.46 4.11
N LEU A 42 -7.78 -1.21 4.27
CA LEU A 42 -7.20 -2.05 3.23
C LEU A 42 -7.57 -3.52 3.47
N GLY A 43 -7.72 -4.27 2.39
CA GLY A 43 -8.04 -5.70 2.42
C GLY A 43 -9.16 -6.07 1.47
N ASP A 44 -9.26 -7.33 1.09
CA ASP A 44 -10.42 -7.86 0.37
C ASP A 44 -11.54 -8.31 1.34
N ALA A 45 -12.57 -8.97 0.81
CA ALA A 45 -13.69 -9.47 1.61
C ALA A 45 -13.30 -10.59 2.60
N ASP A 46 -12.14 -11.23 2.39
CA ASP A 46 -11.58 -12.28 3.24
C ASP A 46 -10.51 -11.74 4.20
N GLY A 47 -10.36 -10.40 4.30
CA GLY A 47 -9.36 -9.72 5.13
C GLY A 47 -7.92 -9.83 4.59
N GLN A 48 -7.73 -10.34 3.37
CA GLN A 48 -6.40 -10.46 2.79
C GLN A 48 -5.97 -9.13 2.19
N MET A 49 -4.78 -8.65 2.56
CA MET A 49 -4.19 -7.45 1.97
C MET A 49 -3.32 -7.82 0.77
N TYR A 50 -3.40 -7.00 -0.28
CA TYR A 50 -2.54 -7.11 -1.45
C TYR A 50 -1.98 -5.74 -1.80
N PHE A 51 -0.67 -5.69 -1.97
CA PHE A 51 0.03 -4.49 -2.43
C PHE A 51 0.62 -4.76 -3.81
N ALA A 52 0.28 -3.90 -4.77
CA ALA A 52 0.95 -3.85 -6.05
C ALA A 52 1.97 -2.70 -6.02
N PHE A 53 3.20 -3.03 -6.36
CA PHE A 53 4.31 -2.08 -6.43
C PHE A 53 4.35 -1.42 -7.81
N ALA A 54 5.03 -0.28 -7.93
CA ALA A 54 5.12 0.48 -9.17
C ALA A 54 5.93 -0.24 -10.28
N ASP A 55 6.62 -1.34 -9.96
CA ASP A 55 7.23 -2.24 -10.94
C ASP A 55 6.28 -3.34 -11.46
N GLY A 56 5.04 -3.39 -10.96
CA GLY A 56 4.04 -4.40 -11.30
C GLY A 56 4.11 -5.68 -10.45
N GLY A 57 5.07 -5.79 -9.52
CA GLY A 57 5.10 -6.88 -8.56
C GLY A 57 3.90 -6.79 -7.61
N VAL A 58 3.32 -7.95 -7.27
CA VAL A 58 2.20 -8.03 -6.33
C VAL A 58 2.57 -8.96 -5.19
N MET A 59 2.33 -8.52 -3.95
CA MET A 59 2.53 -9.33 -2.75
C MET A 59 1.25 -9.42 -1.95
N ARG A 60 0.96 -10.62 -1.45
CA ARG A 60 -0.06 -10.80 -0.42
C ARG A 60 0.59 -10.53 0.92
N VAL A 61 0.00 -9.64 1.70
CA VAL A 61 0.56 -9.10 2.94
C VAL A 61 -0.31 -9.54 4.12
N SER A 62 0.34 -9.93 5.22
CA SER A 62 -0.34 -10.26 6.47
C SER A 62 -0.96 -9.01 7.12
N GLU A 63 -2.09 -9.16 7.81
CA GLU A 63 -2.67 -8.11 8.68
C GLU A 63 -1.69 -7.64 9.77
N SER A 64 -0.74 -8.50 10.16
CA SER A 64 0.29 -8.21 11.16
C SER A 64 1.53 -7.47 10.61
N VAL A 65 1.46 -6.92 9.39
CA VAL A 65 2.56 -6.18 8.78
C VAL A 65 2.94 -4.95 9.61
N ASP A 66 4.22 -4.61 9.66
CA ASP A 66 4.69 -3.39 10.33
C ASP A 66 4.11 -2.15 9.62
N PRO A 67 3.27 -1.35 10.30
CA PRO A 67 2.69 -0.14 9.71
C PRO A 67 3.76 0.86 9.24
N THR A 68 4.91 0.90 9.91
CA THR A 68 6.01 1.79 9.55
C THR A 68 6.56 1.46 8.16
N ALA A 69 6.69 0.17 7.85
CA ALA A 69 7.12 -0.31 6.54
C ALA A 69 6.10 0.03 5.45
N VAL A 70 4.80 -0.11 5.75
CA VAL A 70 3.72 0.25 4.82
C VAL A 70 3.73 1.75 4.54
N ASN A 71 3.84 2.59 5.57
CA ASN A 71 3.87 4.04 5.41
C ASN A 71 5.07 4.50 4.56
N ALA A 72 6.25 3.96 4.84
CA ALA A 72 7.45 4.26 4.06
C ALA A 72 7.27 3.86 2.59
N ALA A 73 6.75 2.65 2.32
CA ALA A 73 6.50 2.16 0.97
C ALA A 73 5.35 2.89 0.24
N ALA A 74 4.44 3.56 0.96
CA ALA A 74 3.40 4.39 0.37
C ALA A 74 3.94 5.72 -0.20
N THR A 75 5.16 6.14 0.19
CA THR A 75 5.80 7.33 -0.37
C THR A 75 6.75 6.96 -1.52
N ARG A 76 6.84 7.84 -2.52
CA ARG A 76 7.71 7.63 -3.70
C ARG A 76 9.13 8.18 -3.54
N SER A 77 9.34 8.99 -2.51
CA SER A 77 10.58 9.74 -2.30
C SER A 77 10.81 10.11 -0.83
N GLY A 78 10.42 9.23 0.09
CA GLY A 78 10.62 9.41 1.54
C GLY A 78 12.05 9.13 1.97
N GLY A 79 12.79 8.29 1.21
CA GLY A 79 14.19 7.98 1.49
C GLY A 79 14.40 6.95 2.61
N GLU A 80 13.33 6.37 3.15
CA GLU A 80 13.43 5.27 4.10
C GLU A 80 13.89 3.98 3.42
N THR A 81 14.69 3.18 4.13
CA THR A 81 15.07 1.84 3.68
C THR A 81 14.07 0.81 4.21
N VAL A 82 13.13 0.39 3.36
CA VAL A 82 12.13 -0.63 3.72
C VAL A 82 12.65 -2.02 3.39
N ASP A 83 12.70 -2.94 4.35
CA ASP A 83 12.95 -4.35 4.06
C ASP A 83 11.70 -4.99 3.45
N MET A 84 11.82 -5.46 2.21
CA MET A 84 10.71 -6.05 1.45
C MET A 84 10.29 -7.43 1.99
N SER A 85 11.12 -8.07 2.83
CA SER A 85 10.78 -9.34 3.46
C SER A 85 9.58 -9.24 4.41
N VAL A 86 9.31 -8.03 4.93
CA VAL A 86 8.20 -7.74 5.85
C VAL A 86 6.84 -7.88 5.18
N PHE A 87 6.77 -7.79 3.85
CA PHE A 87 5.53 -7.93 3.07
C PHE A 87 5.22 -9.38 2.66
N ARG A 88 6.01 -10.37 3.09
CA ARG A 88 5.87 -11.77 2.70
C ARG A 88 5.23 -12.64 3.78
#